data_AF-A0A4R9QJC9-F1
#
_entry.id   AF-A0A4R9QJC9-F1
#
_cell.length_a   1.000
_cell.length_b   1.000
_cell.length_c   1.000
_cell.angle_alpha   90.00
_cell.angle_beta   90.00
_cell.angle_gamma   90.00
#
_symmetry.space_group_name_H-M   'P 1'
#
loop_
_entity.id
_entity.type
_entity.pdbx_description
1 polymer ?
#
loop_
_entity_poly.entity_id
_entity_poly.type
_entity_poly.pdbx_seq_one_letter_code
_entity_poly.pdbx_strand_id
1 'polypeptide(L)'
;MAPPVVVTNLSDADAQQMKIIFEGGGASVSIIPGASGKFTLVATYPEQQASAATNSQPAADTAPAQPSASGPPPAATADFASGVVQVCTGEWEFFGRQEYDLAGNAVVVGHKELEPGFAERIGKYFLEGTGTTGVDGTNTDMAWSAAFISWVMRKSGAASRFRYSTLHSVYIYQAIRDRLSGSDAGFWAYRLNEYKPVVGDLICWARQSDIDYDSQASGNYRGHCDIVVAVEADKVWVIGGNVGNSVTKRPVARAASGFMPPTSFSGETLFAIMQCRIGLSVSKPASDGSGVASNQMPSVGPSGTINGSPTLLDQIAWGRVVTPEFKQAVIALSKRVLCDPSHLMAAMAFETGETFAPDKRNPSSGATGLIQFMRLTAEGLGTSLEALAQMSQVQQLGYVEKYLAPYAGRFNSLSDMYMSILYPAAIGKPEANVLFSAGTKAYSQNSGLDVNSDGVVTKGEAASKVQAKLDKGLTAGLLG
;
A
#
# COMPACT_ATOMS: atom_id res chain seq x y z
N MET A 1 -12.66 -17.46 -29.12
CA MET A 1 -11.25 -17.29 -28.69
C MET A 1 -10.61 -16.12 -29.42
N ALA A 2 -9.93 -15.21 -28.72
CA ALA A 2 -9.06 -14.23 -29.35
C ALA A 2 -7.88 -14.94 -30.07
N PRO A 3 -7.41 -14.45 -31.22
CA PRO A 3 -6.29 -15.06 -31.91
C PRO A 3 -5.03 -15.05 -31.03
N PRO A 4 -4.21 -16.12 -31.05
CA PRO A 4 -2.98 -16.18 -30.28
C PRO A 4 -2.02 -15.06 -30.69
N VAL A 5 -1.36 -14.46 -29.70
CA VAL A 5 -0.26 -13.52 -29.94
C VAL A 5 1.00 -14.34 -30.21
N VAL A 6 1.55 -14.22 -31.42
CA VAL A 6 2.77 -14.92 -31.83
C VAL A 6 3.89 -13.90 -32.01
N VAL A 7 4.99 -14.09 -31.28
CA VAL A 7 6.17 -13.22 -31.35
C VAL A 7 7.40 -14.06 -31.70
N THR A 8 7.99 -13.83 -32.87
CA THR A 8 9.14 -14.61 -33.39
C THR A 8 10.48 -13.88 -33.19
N ASN A 9 11.59 -14.56 -33.45
CA ASN A 9 12.95 -14.00 -33.46
C ASN A 9 13.48 -13.47 -32.12
N LEU A 10 12.96 -13.99 -31.01
CA LEU A 10 13.32 -13.59 -29.65
C LEU A 10 14.71 -14.12 -29.26
N SER A 11 15.47 -13.37 -28.47
CA SER A 11 16.53 -14.00 -27.66
C SER A 11 15.88 -14.82 -26.53
N ASP A 12 16.61 -15.76 -25.93
CA ASP A 12 16.07 -16.54 -24.79
C ASP A 12 15.62 -15.61 -23.65
N ALA A 13 16.44 -14.60 -23.31
CA ALA A 13 16.11 -13.63 -22.27
C ALA A 13 14.83 -12.84 -22.58
N ASP A 14 14.65 -12.41 -23.83
CA ASP A 14 13.45 -11.70 -24.24
C ASP A 14 12.21 -12.62 -24.21
N ALA A 15 12.38 -13.88 -24.61
CA ALA A 15 11.31 -14.87 -24.56
C ALA A 15 10.87 -15.16 -23.12
N GLN A 16 11.81 -15.29 -22.18
CA GLN A 16 11.47 -15.48 -20.77
C GLN A 16 10.82 -14.23 -20.16
N GLN A 17 11.33 -13.04 -20.45
CA GLN A 17 10.74 -11.79 -19.95
C GLN A 17 9.33 -11.57 -20.51
N MET A 18 9.12 -11.81 -21.80
CA MET A 18 7.80 -11.73 -22.41
C MET A 18 6.86 -12.81 -21.87
N LYS A 19 7.35 -14.02 -21.64
CA LYS A 19 6.56 -15.08 -20.99
C LYS A 19 6.05 -14.63 -19.63
N ILE A 20 6.91 -14.02 -18.82
CA ILE A 20 6.51 -13.44 -17.52
C ILE A 20 5.44 -12.35 -17.69
N ILE A 21 5.59 -11.46 -18.68
CA ILE A 21 4.61 -10.39 -18.96
C ILE A 21 3.26 -10.98 -19.36
N PHE A 22 3.25 -11.91 -20.32
CA PHE A 22 2.03 -12.52 -20.85
C PHE A 22 1.35 -13.44 -19.83
N GLU A 23 2.10 -14.28 -19.11
CA GLU A 23 1.56 -15.12 -18.02
C GLU A 23 1.09 -14.27 -16.84
N GLY A 24 1.81 -13.20 -16.51
CA GLY A 24 1.42 -12.23 -15.49
C GLY A 24 0.10 -11.52 -15.83
N GLY A 25 -0.22 -11.39 -17.11
CA GLY A 25 -1.49 -10.89 -17.65
C GLY A 25 -2.56 -11.97 -17.89
N GLY A 26 -2.35 -13.20 -17.41
CA GLY A 26 -3.32 -14.29 -17.49
C GLY A 26 -3.33 -15.07 -18.80
N ALA A 27 -2.34 -14.88 -19.67
CA ALA A 27 -2.18 -15.72 -20.86
C ALA A 27 -1.48 -17.05 -20.52
N SER A 28 -1.84 -18.12 -21.22
CA SER A 28 -1.01 -19.32 -21.30
C SER A 28 0.07 -19.08 -22.35
N VAL A 29 1.34 -19.35 -22.03
CA VAL A 29 2.46 -18.98 -22.90
C VAL A 29 3.39 -20.16 -23.18
N SER A 30 3.66 -20.39 -24.46
CA SER A 30 4.62 -21.37 -24.94
C SER A 30 5.82 -20.68 -25.58
N ILE A 31 7.03 -21.04 -25.18
CA ILE A 31 8.27 -20.64 -25.84
C ILE A 31 8.75 -21.81 -26.72
N ILE A 32 8.87 -21.57 -28.01
CA ILE A 32 9.24 -22.54 -29.04
C ILE A 32 10.65 -22.17 -29.55
N PRO A 33 11.66 -23.06 -29.43
CA PRO A 33 12.96 -22.84 -30.03
C PRO A 33 12.86 -22.75 -31.56
N GLY A 34 13.53 -21.76 -32.15
CA GLY A 34 13.65 -21.52 -33.58
C GLY A 34 15.09 -21.57 -34.07
N ALA A 35 15.29 -21.28 -35.35
CA ALA A 35 16.63 -21.31 -35.97
C ALA A 35 17.59 -20.26 -35.37
N SER A 36 18.88 -20.56 -35.38
CA SER A 36 19.96 -19.64 -34.99
C SER A 36 19.86 -19.11 -33.54
N GLY A 37 19.39 -19.95 -32.61
CA GLY A 37 19.28 -19.59 -31.18
C GLY A 37 18.19 -18.55 -30.88
N LYS A 38 17.23 -18.40 -31.79
CA LYS A 38 16.05 -17.53 -31.62
C LYS A 38 14.85 -18.32 -31.12
N PHE A 39 13.90 -17.65 -30.49
CA PHE A 39 12.70 -18.27 -29.92
C PHE A 39 11.43 -17.61 -30.47
N THR A 40 10.35 -18.38 -30.48
CA THR A 40 9.00 -17.92 -30.81
C THR A 40 8.13 -18.08 -29.59
N LEU A 41 7.49 -17.01 -29.14
CA LEU A 41 6.54 -17.03 -28.05
C LEU A 41 5.12 -17.05 -28.62
N VAL A 42 4.29 -17.95 -28.11
CA VAL A 42 2.87 -18.06 -28.43
C VAL A 42 2.08 -17.86 -27.15
N ALA A 43 1.31 -16.77 -27.05
CA ALA A 43 0.46 -16.45 -25.91
C ALA A 43 -1.03 -16.57 -26.27
N THR A 44 -1.79 -17.33 -25.49
CA THR A 44 -3.23 -17.52 -25.63
C THR A 44 -3.96 -17.03 -24.38
N TYR A 45 -4.98 -16.20 -24.58
CA TYR A 45 -5.82 -15.72 -23.47
C TYR A 45 -7.09 -16.56 -23.35
N PRO A 46 -7.51 -16.92 -22.13
CA PRO A 46 -8.80 -17.56 -21.92
C PRO A 46 -9.93 -16.61 -22.36
N GLU A 47 -10.97 -17.18 -22.96
CA GLU A 47 -12.16 -16.43 -23.36
C GLU A 47 -12.88 -15.93 -22.09
N GLN A 48 -13.07 -14.61 -21.97
CA GLN A 48 -13.75 -14.04 -20.81
C GLN A 48 -15.19 -14.56 -20.72
N GLN A 49 -15.45 -15.49 -19.80
CA GLN A 49 -16.79 -15.82 -19.37
C GLN A 49 -17.26 -14.77 -18.35
N ALA A 50 -18.34 -14.07 -18.69
CA ALA A 50 -19.08 -13.28 -17.72
C ALA A 50 -19.68 -14.23 -16.66
N SER A 51 -19.11 -14.30 -15.45
CA SER A 51 -19.64 -15.15 -14.40
C SER A 51 -20.71 -14.42 -13.57
N ALA A 52 -21.95 -14.89 -13.72
CA ALA A 52 -23.00 -14.69 -12.74
C ALA A 52 -22.68 -15.55 -11.51
N ALA A 53 -22.75 -14.95 -10.32
CA ALA A 53 -22.57 -15.64 -9.05
C ALA A 53 -23.75 -16.59 -8.77
N THR A 54 -23.47 -17.87 -8.52
CA THR A 54 -24.41 -18.80 -7.90
C THR A 54 -23.77 -19.45 -6.68
N ASN A 55 -24.39 -19.20 -5.53
CA ASN A 55 -24.14 -19.83 -4.23
C ASN A 55 -24.28 -21.35 -4.31
N SER A 56 -23.32 -22.09 -3.76
CA SER A 56 -23.57 -23.42 -3.20
C SER A 56 -22.66 -23.66 -2.00
N GLN A 57 -23.27 -24.00 -0.88
CA GLN A 57 -22.65 -24.34 0.40
C GLN A 57 -22.75 -25.87 0.58
N PRO A 58 -21.73 -26.59 1.09
CA PRO A 58 -21.90 -27.98 1.51
C PRO A 58 -22.06 -28.13 3.02
N ALA A 59 -22.70 -29.25 3.37
CA ALA A 59 -23.34 -29.58 4.62
C ALA A 59 -22.41 -30.07 5.75
N ALA A 60 -23.01 -30.13 6.93
CA ALA A 60 -22.45 -30.45 8.24
C ALA A 60 -22.12 -31.94 8.46
N ASP A 61 -21.23 -32.19 9.43
CA ASP A 61 -21.08 -33.47 10.11
C ASP A 61 -21.01 -33.28 11.64
N THR A 62 -21.60 -34.23 12.35
CA THR A 62 -22.06 -34.19 13.75
C THR A 62 -21.16 -34.93 14.74
N ALA A 63 -20.98 -34.42 15.97
CA ALA A 63 -20.71 -35.19 17.20
C ALA A 63 -20.90 -34.29 18.47
N PRO A 64 -21.04 -34.81 19.72
CA PRO A 64 -22.23 -34.58 20.56
C PRO A 64 -22.05 -33.67 21.81
N ALA A 65 -23.20 -33.41 22.44
CA ALA A 65 -23.51 -32.36 23.40
C ALA A 65 -22.91 -32.46 24.82
N GLN A 66 -22.64 -31.29 25.40
CA GLN A 66 -22.58 -31.00 26.84
C GLN A 66 -23.91 -30.36 27.30
N PRO A 67 -24.30 -30.52 28.58
CA PRO A 67 -25.57 -30.02 29.10
C PRO A 67 -25.57 -28.50 29.32
N SER A 68 -26.71 -27.92 29.00
CA SER A 68 -27.08 -26.51 28.97
C SER A 68 -27.22 -25.84 30.34
N ALA A 69 -26.77 -24.60 30.45
CA ALA A 69 -27.32 -23.61 31.39
C ALA A 69 -27.24 -22.18 30.81
N SER A 70 -28.42 -21.57 30.64
CA SER A 70 -28.73 -20.14 30.53
C SER A 70 -27.90 -19.27 29.58
N GLY A 71 -28.44 -19.00 28.39
CA GLY A 71 -27.84 -18.14 27.37
C GLY A 71 -27.77 -16.65 27.77
N PRO A 72 -26.74 -15.91 27.32
CA PRO A 72 -26.75 -14.46 27.33
C PRO A 72 -27.76 -13.92 26.28
N PRO A 73 -28.24 -12.67 26.43
CA PRO A 73 -29.17 -12.05 25.49
C PRO A 73 -28.54 -11.94 24.08
N PRO A 74 -29.35 -11.74 23.02
CA PRO A 74 -28.82 -11.62 21.66
C PRO A 74 -27.78 -10.50 21.59
N ALA A 75 -26.56 -10.86 21.18
CA ALA A 75 -25.43 -9.95 21.11
C ALA A 75 -25.78 -8.79 20.16
N ALA A 76 -25.82 -7.57 20.70
CA ALA A 76 -25.70 -6.37 19.90
C ALA A 76 -24.42 -6.51 19.05
N THR A 77 -24.49 -6.26 17.75
CA THR A 77 -23.31 -6.21 16.89
C THR A 77 -22.38 -5.15 17.44
N ALA A 78 -21.29 -5.56 18.10
CA ALA A 78 -20.28 -4.64 18.60
C ALA A 78 -19.72 -3.82 17.44
N ASP A 79 -19.61 -2.51 17.61
CA ASP A 79 -18.91 -1.68 16.64
C ASP A 79 -17.42 -2.08 16.57
N PHE A 80 -16.78 -1.79 15.44
CA PHE A 80 -15.40 -2.22 15.17
C PHE A 80 -14.42 -1.78 16.28
N ALA A 81 -14.59 -0.56 16.80
CA ALA A 81 -13.76 -0.02 17.87
C ALA A 81 -13.87 -0.85 19.16
N SER A 82 -15.08 -1.28 19.54
CA SER A 82 -15.29 -2.18 20.67
C SER A 82 -14.61 -3.53 20.47
N GLY A 83 -14.63 -4.07 19.24
CA GLY A 83 -13.89 -5.29 18.89
C GLY A 83 -12.37 -5.12 19.05
N VAL A 84 -11.82 -3.99 18.59
CA VAL A 84 -10.40 -3.65 18.76
C VAL A 84 -10.01 -3.59 20.25
N VAL A 85 -10.81 -2.92 21.08
CA VAL A 85 -10.57 -2.84 22.53
C VAL A 85 -10.63 -4.22 23.19
N GLN A 86 -11.63 -5.02 22.84
CA GLN A 86 -11.78 -6.37 23.39
C GLN A 86 -10.57 -7.24 23.07
N VAL A 87 -10.13 -7.25 21.80
CA VAL A 87 -8.98 -8.05 21.36
C VAL A 87 -7.69 -7.60 22.04
N CYS A 88 -7.36 -6.31 22.03
CA CYS A 88 -6.10 -5.84 22.62
C CYS A 88 -6.08 -5.93 24.15
N THR A 89 -7.23 -5.76 24.81
CA THR A 89 -7.37 -5.94 26.26
C THR A 89 -7.19 -7.41 26.64
N GLY A 90 -7.74 -8.34 25.84
CA GLY A 90 -7.53 -9.78 26.03
C GLY A 90 -6.05 -10.17 25.95
N GLU A 91 -5.28 -9.61 25.00
CA GLU A 91 -3.84 -9.88 24.94
C GLU A 91 -3.07 -9.19 26.07
N TRP A 92 -3.47 -7.99 26.51
CA TRP A 92 -2.89 -7.36 27.70
C TRP A 92 -3.10 -8.20 28.96
N GLU A 93 -4.28 -8.78 29.13
CA GLU A 93 -4.58 -9.72 30.22
C GLU A 93 -3.76 -11.00 30.11
N PHE A 94 -3.65 -11.57 28.91
CA PHE A 94 -2.82 -12.74 28.64
C PHE A 94 -1.36 -12.50 29.05
N PHE A 95 -0.81 -11.31 28.75
CA PHE A 95 0.54 -10.90 29.14
C PHE A 95 0.67 -10.47 30.61
N GLY A 96 -0.30 -10.77 31.48
CA GLY A 96 -0.21 -10.51 32.91
C GLY A 96 -0.44 -9.04 33.28
N ARG A 97 -1.17 -8.29 32.45
CA ARG A 97 -1.63 -6.92 32.72
C ARG A 97 -0.50 -5.92 32.99
N GLN A 98 0.60 -5.97 32.23
CA GLN A 98 1.69 -5.02 32.37
C GLN A 98 1.19 -3.58 32.25
N GLU A 99 1.51 -2.74 33.23
CA GLU A 99 1.01 -1.36 33.30
C GLU A 99 2.11 -0.40 33.71
N TYR A 100 2.18 0.73 33.01
CA TYR A 100 3.10 1.82 33.30
C TYR A 100 2.35 3.05 33.86
N ASP A 101 3.01 3.85 34.69
CA ASP A 101 2.51 5.17 35.10
C ASP A 101 2.84 6.27 34.06
N LEU A 102 2.44 7.52 34.34
CA LEU A 102 2.72 8.67 33.47
C LEU A 102 4.21 9.05 33.39
N ALA A 103 5.01 8.64 34.37
CA ALA A 103 6.47 8.75 34.34
C ALA A 103 7.12 7.55 33.62
N GLY A 104 6.29 6.62 33.13
CA GLY A 104 6.59 5.35 32.48
C GLY A 104 7.42 4.38 33.32
N ASN A 105 7.27 4.44 34.63
CA ASN A 105 7.70 3.35 35.50
C ASN A 105 6.68 2.22 35.39
N ALA A 106 7.17 0.97 35.38
CA ALA A 106 6.31 -0.19 35.49
C ALA A 106 5.69 -0.23 36.89
N VAL A 107 4.36 -0.10 36.97
CA VAL A 107 3.57 -0.27 38.21
C VAL A 107 3.01 -1.68 38.32
N VAL A 108 2.87 -2.38 37.19
CA VAL A 108 2.64 -3.83 37.12
C VAL A 108 3.61 -4.40 36.10
N VAL A 109 4.37 -5.42 36.49
CA VAL A 109 5.27 -6.14 35.58
C VAL A 109 4.57 -7.41 35.11
N GLY A 110 4.29 -7.48 33.81
CA GLY A 110 3.71 -8.66 33.18
C GLY A 110 4.77 -9.59 32.60
N HIS A 111 4.29 -10.60 31.88
CA HIS A 111 5.11 -11.59 31.19
C HIS A 111 5.88 -10.99 30.01
N LYS A 112 7.05 -11.56 29.72
CA LYS A 112 8.00 -11.07 28.71
C LYS A 112 8.05 -11.97 27.47
N GLU A 113 8.44 -11.36 26.35
CA GLU A 113 8.43 -11.97 25.01
C GLU A 113 9.18 -13.30 24.88
N LEU A 114 10.22 -13.55 25.68
CA LEU A 114 11.01 -14.80 25.64
C LEU A 114 10.56 -15.85 26.67
N GLU A 115 9.55 -15.54 27.48
CA GLU A 115 8.98 -16.54 28.38
C GLU A 115 8.24 -17.63 27.57
N PRO A 116 8.34 -18.91 27.95
CA PRO A 116 7.63 -19.99 27.28
C PRO A 116 6.12 -19.71 27.17
N GLY A 117 5.54 -19.98 25.99
CA GLY A 117 4.14 -19.67 25.67
C GLY A 117 3.89 -18.24 25.19
N PHE A 118 4.70 -17.25 25.60
CA PHE A 118 4.59 -15.87 25.13
C PHE A 118 5.31 -15.66 23.79
N ALA A 119 6.48 -16.28 23.61
CA ALA A 119 7.16 -16.30 22.31
C ALA A 119 6.27 -16.91 21.22
N GLU A 120 5.70 -18.09 21.47
CA GLU A 120 4.77 -18.75 20.54
C GLU A 120 3.55 -17.87 20.22
N ARG A 121 3.03 -17.14 21.22
CA ARG A 121 1.96 -16.17 21.02
C ARG A 121 2.39 -15.04 20.09
N ILE A 122 3.63 -14.55 20.21
CA ILE A 122 4.19 -13.51 19.34
C ILE A 122 4.39 -14.04 17.91
N GLY A 123 4.83 -15.28 17.73
CA GLY A 123 4.88 -15.93 16.41
C GLY A 123 3.53 -15.89 15.69
N LYS A 124 2.42 -16.06 16.42
CA LYS A 124 1.05 -15.92 15.86
C LYS A 124 0.74 -14.49 15.40
N TYR A 125 1.27 -13.45 16.06
CA TYR A 125 1.07 -12.08 15.61
C TYR A 125 1.68 -11.84 14.22
N PHE A 126 2.88 -12.36 13.99
CA PHE A 126 3.53 -12.31 12.67
C PHE A 126 2.79 -13.14 11.64
N LEU A 127 2.49 -14.40 11.95
CA LEU A 127 1.83 -15.29 11.00
C LEU A 127 0.43 -14.80 10.63
N GLU A 128 -0.42 -14.58 11.63
CA GLU A 128 -1.82 -14.26 11.38
C GLU A 128 -2.01 -12.77 11.08
N GLY A 129 -1.23 -11.87 11.70
CA GLY A 129 -1.36 -10.43 11.49
C GLY A 129 -0.87 -10.00 10.12
N THR A 130 0.32 -10.46 9.71
CA THR A 130 1.03 -9.98 8.52
C THR A 130 1.28 -11.05 7.47
N GLY A 131 0.97 -12.32 7.75
CA GLY A 131 1.30 -13.43 6.83
C GLY A 131 2.77 -13.84 6.87
N THR A 132 3.52 -13.38 7.88
CA THR A 132 4.96 -13.63 7.98
C THR A 132 5.20 -15.05 8.51
N THR A 133 5.80 -15.90 7.68
CA THR A 133 6.15 -17.29 8.03
C THR A 133 7.60 -17.41 8.47
N GLY A 134 7.93 -18.46 9.25
CA GLY A 134 9.31 -18.73 9.68
C GLY A 134 9.79 -17.90 10.87
N VAL A 135 8.87 -17.18 11.54
CA VAL A 135 9.12 -16.44 12.77
C VAL A 135 8.28 -17.09 13.88
N ASP A 136 8.93 -17.57 14.94
CA ASP A 136 8.29 -18.27 16.06
C ASP A 136 8.16 -17.40 17.32
N GLY A 137 8.58 -16.13 17.22
CA GLY A 137 8.57 -15.14 18.30
C GLY A 137 9.82 -15.14 19.17
N THR A 138 10.79 -16.02 18.91
CA THR A 138 12.11 -15.98 19.56
C THR A 138 13.13 -15.10 18.81
N ASN A 139 12.80 -14.66 17.59
CA ASN A 139 13.59 -13.74 16.78
C ASN A 139 13.55 -12.31 17.35
N THR A 140 14.54 -11.94 18.17
CA THR A 140 14.61 -10.64 18.86
C THR A 140 15.16 -9.50 18.00
N ASP A 141 15.67 -9.80 16.81
CA ASP A 141 16.11 -8.84 15.80
C ASP A 141 14.94 -8.11 15.12
N MET A 142 13.73 -8.68 15.19
CA MET A 142 12.51 -8.12 14.63
C MET A 142 11.54 -7.68 15.73
N ALA A 143 11.32 -6.37 15.88
CA ALA A 143 10.31 -5.86 16.81
C ALA A 143 8.89 -6.27 16.39
N TRP A 144 8.15 -6.90 17.30
CA TRP A 144 6.81 -7.45 17.01
C TRP A 144 5.63 -6.48 17.20
N SER A 145 5.88 -5.23 17.59
CA SER A 145 4.81 -4.26 17.90
C SER A 145 3.88 -3.98 16.72
N ALA A 146 4.41 -3.83 15.50
CA ALA A 146 3.58 -3.59 14.32
C ALA A 146 2.81 -4.83 13.86
N ALA A 147 3.40 -6.01 14.05
CA ALA A 147 2.72 -7.28 13.82
C ALA A 147 1.55 -7.46 14.81
N PHE A 148 1.73 -7.08 16.07
CA PHE A 148 0.66 -7.04 17.07
C PHE A 148 -0.50 -6.12 16.66
N ILE A 149 -0.22 -4.87 16.25
CA ILE A 149 -1.29 -3.97 15.78
C ILE A 149 -2.01 -4.56 14.57
N SER A 150 -1.26 -5.08 13.59
CA SER A 150 -1.82 -5.76 12.41
C SER A 150 -2.70 -6.95 12.81
N TRP A 151 -2.27 -7.74 13.78
CA TRP A 151 -3.03 -8.87 14.31
C TRP A 151 -4.33 -8.42 15.00
N VAL A 152 -4.28 -7.41 15.87
CA VAL A 152 -5.48 -6.86 16.53
C VAL A 152 -6.49 -6.38 15.48
N MET A 153 -6.04 -5.60 14.49
CA MET A 153 -6.91 -5.09 13.43
C MET A 153 -7.52 -6.23 12.61
N ARG A 154 -6.77 -7.30 12.34
CA ARG A 154 -7.30 -8.47 11.62
C ARG A 154 -8.36 -9.21 12.43
N LYS A 155 -8.07 -9.50 13.70
CA LYS A 155 -9.01 -10.19 14.60
C LYS A 155 -10.29 -9.40 14.86
N SER A 156 -10.19 -8.08 14.79
CA SER A 156 -11.33 -7.17 14.96
C SER A 156 -12.14 -6.97 13.67
N GLY A 157 -11.75 -7.59 12.55
CA GLY A 157 -12.51 -7.55 11.30
C GLY A 157 -12.21 -6.37 10.39
N ALA A 158 -11.01 -5.78 10.46
CA ALA A 158 -10.67 -4.63 9.62
C ALA A 158 -10.65 -4.97 8.12
N ALA A 159 -10.44 -6.23 7.75
CA ALA A 159 -10.36 -6.68 6.36
C ALA A 159 -9.41 -5.77 5.53
N SER A 160 -9.81 -5.38 4.32
CA SER A 160 -9.02 -4.48 3.47
C SER A 160 -8.97 -3.01 3.95
N ARG A 161 -9.66 -2.65 5.03
CA ARG A 161 -9.72 -1.28 5.55
C ARG A 161 -8.50 -0.88 6.38
N PHE A 162 -7.59 -1.82 6.65
CA PHE A 162 -6.33 -1.55 7.35
C PHE A 162 -5.12 -2.03 6.54
N ARG A 163 -4.04 -1.24 6.58
CA ARG A 163 -2.77 -1.56 5.90
C ARG A 163 -1.90 -2.43 6.81
N TYR A 164 -1.99 -3.75 6.67
CA TYR A 164 -1.18 -4.68 7.46
C TYR A 164 0.31 -4.59 7.10
N SER A 165 1.17 -4.58 8.12
CA SER A 165 2.63 -4.56 7.95
C SER A 165 3.36 -4.93 9.23
N THR A 166 4.58 -5.44 9.11
CA THR A 166 5.54 -5.60 10.20
C THR A 166 6.26 -4.29 10.56
N LEU A 167 5.93 -3.18 9.88
CA LEU A 167 6.50 -1.86 10.13
C LEU A 167 5.40 -0.84 10.41
N HIS A 168 5.52 -0.10 11.53
CA HIS A 168 4.59 0.97 11.92
C HIS A 168 4.50 2.06 10.87
N SER A 169 5.65 2.49 10.37
CA SER A 169 5.78 3.57 9.42
C SER A 169 4.96 3.37 8.15
N VAL A 170 4.75 2.11 7.72
CA VAL A 170 3.98 1.78 6.51
C VAL A 170 2.52 2.21 6.63
N TYR A 171 1.83 1.85 7.70
CA TYR A 171 0.41 2.21 7.84
C TYR A 171 0.20 3.63 8.38
N ILE A 172 1.13 4.18 9.16
CA ILE A 172 1.07 5.59 9.54
C ILE A 172 1.19 6.46 8.29
N TYR A 173 2.22 6.21 7.47
CA TYR A 173 2.44 6.93 6.22
C TYR A 173 1.26 6.81 5.27
N GLN A 174 0.68 5.60 5.12
CA GLN A 174 -0.53 5.39 4.32
C GLN A 174 -1.72 6.21 4.86
N ALA A 175 -1.97 6.21 6.18
CA ALA A 175 -3.09 6.95 6.75
C ALA A 175 -2.94 8.47 6.66
N ILE A 176 -1.70 8.99 6.70
CA ILE A 176 -1.42 10.40 6.40
C ILE A 176 -1.79 10.71 4.95
N ARG A 177 -1.35 9.87 4.01
CA ARG A 177 -1.66 10.03 2.58
C ARG A 177 -3.15 9.93 2.29
N ASP A 178 -3.83 8.95 2.87
CA ASP A 178 -5.26 8.74 2.68
C ASP A 178 -6.08 9.93 3.18
N ARG A 179 -5.64 10.58 4.26
CA ARG A 179 -6.26 11.83 4.72
C ARG A 179 -6.01 12.96 3.73
N LEU A 180 -4.75 13.15 3.32
CA LEU A 180 -4.37 14.23 2.40
C LEU A 180 -5.07 14.11 1.03
N SER A 181 -5.33 12.88 0.57
CA SER A 181 -6.07 12.61 -0.66
C SER A 181 -7.59 12.56 -0.48
N GLY A 182 -8.10 12.67 0.75
CA GLY A 182 -9.53 12.53 1.04
C GLY A 182 -10.11 11.16 0.68
N SER A 183 -9.28 10.12 0.62
CA SER A 183 -9.70 8.76 0.29
C SER A 183 -10.69 8.24 1.34
N ASP A 184 -11.70 7.48 0.91
CA ASP A 184 -12.49 6.68 1.85
C ASP A 184 -11.65 5.51 2.36
N ALA A 185 -10.77 5.78 3.33
CA ALA A 185 -9.87 4.83 3.97
C ALA A 185 -10.32 4.52 5.39
N GLY A 186 -9.98 3.32 5.88
CA GLY A 186 -10.39 2.88 7.21
C GLY A 186 -9.70 3.65 8.33
N PHE A 187 -8.58 4.31 8.02
CA PHE A 187 -7.87 5.17 8.94
C PHE A 187 -7.37 6.42 8.24
N TRP A 188 -7.47 7.55 8.93
CA TRP A 188 -6.83 8.81 8.56
C TRP A 188 -5.92 9.26 9.69
N ALA A 189 -4.71 9.71 9.37
CA ALA A 189 -3.82 10.28 10.37
C ALA A 189 -3.99 11.79 10.45
N TYR A 190 -4.02 12.33 11.66
CA TYR A 190 -4.14 13.75 11.96
C TYR A 190 -2.96 14.22 12.81
N ARG A 191 -2.66 15.52 12.75
CA ARG A 191 -1.77 16.15 13.71
C ARG A 191 -2.42 16.19 15.08
N LEU A 192 -1.57 16.30 16.11
CA LEU A 192 -2.00 16.31 17.50
C LEU A 192 -2.95 17.47 17.86
N ASN A 193 -2.89 18.57 17.11
CA ASN A 193 -3.71 19.77 17.30
C ASN A 193 -4.94 19.85 16.36
N GLU A 194 -5.18 18.84 15.52
CA GLU A 194 -6.29 18.81 14.56
C GLU A 194 -7.42 17.88 14.98
N TYR A 195 -7.10 16.85 15.75
CA TYR A 195 -8.02 15.78 16.10
C TYR A 195 -7.89 15.38 17.56
N LYS A 196 -9.02 15.12 18.21
CA LYS A 196 -9.09 14.67 19.60
C LYS A 196 -9.24 13.16 19.61
N PRO A 197 -8.37 12.42 20.33
CA PRO A 197 -8.40 10.97 20.31
C PRO A 197 -9.70 10.42 20.87
N VAL A 198 -10.20 9.35 20.27
CA VAL A 198 -11.31 8.52 20.75
C VAL A 198 -10.87 7.07 20.87
N VAL A 199 -11.68 6.26 21.55
CA VAL A 199 -11.45 4.82 21.68
C VAL A 199 -11.42 4.16 20.31
N GLY A 200 -10.43 3.29 20.07
CA GLY A 200 -10.20 2.59 18.80
C GLY A 200 -9.19 3.28 17.87
N ASP A 201 -8.80 4.52 18.14
CA ASP A 201 -7.74 5.21 17.40
C ASP A 201 -6.36 4.60 17.68
N LEU A 202 -5.39 4.86 16.80
CA LEU A 202 -3.97 4.62 17.09
C LEU A 202 -3.28 5.96 17.38
N ILE A 203 -2.44 6.00 18.40
CA ILE A 203 -1.49 7.10 18.59
C ILE A 203 -0.12 6.72 18.04
N CYS A 204 0.56 7.64 17.38
CA CYS A 204 1.75 7.35 16.57
C CYS A 204 2.99 8.06 17.10
N TRP A 205 4.06 7.31 17.26
CA TRP A 205 5.32 7.75 17.83
C TRP A 205 6.48 7.57 16.84
N ALA A 206 7.37 8.54 16.80
CA ALA A 206 8.66 8.45 16.14
C ALA A 206 9.70 7.93 17.13
N ARG A 207 10.49 6.93 16.75
CA ARG A 207 11.63 6.38 17.51
C ARG A 207 12.98 6.78 16.90
N GLN A 208 12.99 7.85 16.13
CA GLN A 208 14.18 8.47 15.53
C GLN A 208 13.95 9.97 15.37
N SER A 209 15.02 10.73 15.17
CA SER A 209 14.94 12.17 14.92
C SER A 209 14.26 12.48 13.58
N ASP A 210 13.80 13.72 13.44
CA ASP A 210 13.36 14.31 12.16
C ASP A 210 12.11 13.67 11.54
N ILE A 211 11.26 13.03 12.36
CA ILE A 211 9.99 12.42 11.96
C ILE A 211 8.81 13.04 12.71
N ASP A 212 7.82 13.56 11.98
CA ASP A 212 6.75 14.39 12.58
C ASP A 212 5.44 14.64 11.78
N TYR A 213 4.67 13.70 11.27
CA TYR A 213 3.52 13.98 10.37
C TYR A 213 3.92 14.58 9.01
N ASP A 214 4.67 15.69 8.95
CA ASP A 214 5.09 16.33 7.70
C ASP A 214 6.34 15.71 7.10
N SER A 215 7.30 15.35 7.95
CA SER A 215 8.50 14.63 7.63
C SER A 215 8.32 13.19 8.05
N GLN A 216 8.14 12.29 7.10
CA GLN A 216 7.87 10.88 7.37
C GLN A 216 8.90 9.95 6.75
N ALA A 217 10.05 10.47 6.31
CA ALA A 217 11.09 9.71 5.61
C ALA A 217 10.52 8.63 4.67
N SER A 218 9.49 9.00 3.90
CA SER A 218 8.90 8.10 2.88
C SER A 218 8.23 6.84 3.44
N GLY A 219 7.85 6.84 4.71
CA GLY A 219 7.40 5.65 5.42
C GLY A 219 8.54 4.69 5.79
N ASN A 220 9.80 5.10 5.69
CA ASN A 220 10.98 4.35 6.14
C ASN A 220 11.58 5.01 7.39
N TYR A 221 10.94 4.78 8.53
CA TYR A 221 11.42 5.25 9.81
C TYR A 221 11.07 4.27 10.92
N ARG A 222 11.83 4.35 12.01
CA ARG A 222 11.51 3.63 13.24
C ARG A 222 10.31 4.32 13.88
N GLY A 223 9.15 3.67 13.84
CA GLY A 223 7.92 4.15 14.44
C GLY A 223 7.35 3.19 15.49
N HIS A 224 6.34 3.65 16.21
CA HIS A 224 5.53 2.84 17.12
C HIS A 224 4.09 3.35 17.13
N CYS A 225 3.14 2.46 17.41
CA CYS A 225 1.74 2.80 17.62
C CYS A 225 1.19 2.04 18.83
N ASP A 226 0.31 2.71 19.57
CA ASP A 226 -0.53 2.12 20.61
C ASP A 226 -2.00 2.37 20.29
N ILE A 227 -2.89 1.46 20.71
CA ILE A 227 -4.34 1.55 20.53
C ILE A 227 -4.96 2.31 21.70
N VAL A 228 -5.78 3.31 21.43
CA VAL A 228 -6.56 4.02 22.45
C VAL A 228 -7.69 3.13 22.96
N VAL A 229 -7.67 2.80 24.25
CA VAL A 229 -8.68 1.94 24.90
C VAL A 229 -9.58 2.68 25.87
N ALA A 230 -9.16 3.84 26.36
CA ALA A 230 -10.01 4.75 27.13
C ALA A 230 -9.51 6.20 27.02
N VAL A 231 -10.42 7.16 27.18
CA VAL A 231 -10.13 8.59 27.16
C VAL A 231 -10.66 9.20 28.45
N GLU A 232 -9.79 9.83 29.22
CA GLU A 232 -10.11 10.58 30.44
C GLU A 232 -9.85 12.08 30.23
N ALA A 233 -10.13 12.89 31.25
CA ALA A 233 -10.01 14.34 31.15
C ALA A 233 -8.56 14.79 30.88
N ASP A 234 -7.59 14.18 31.56
CA ASP A 234 -6.17 14.56 31.60
C ASP A 234 -5.23 13.55 30.92
N LYS A 235 -5.75 12.41 30.47
CA LYS A 235 -4.97 11.37 29.80
C LYS A 235 -5.81 10.51 28.86
N VAL A 236 -5.13 9.80 27.96
CA VAL A 236 -5.67 8.64 27.25
C VAL A 236 -4.96 7.39 27.72
N TRP A 237 -5.70 6.30 27.86
CA TRP A 237 -5.11 4.98 28.10
C TRP A 237 -4.93 4.28 26.78
N VAL A 238 -3.72 3.75 26.60
CA VAL A 238 -3.36 3.02 25.38
C VAL A 238 -2.79 1.66 25.68
N ILE A 239 -2.98 0.71 24.76
CA ILE A 239 -2.38 -0.63 24.80
C ILE A 239 -1.52 -0.82 23.54
N GLY A 240 -0.27 -1.24 23.73
CA GLY A 240 0.66 -1.54 22.66
C GLY A 240 1.44 -2.81 22.89
N GLY A 241 1.81 -3.47 21.79
CA GLY A 241 2.74 -4.60 21.80
C GLY A 241 4.19 -4.13 21.84
N ASN A 242 5.08 -4.98 22.34
CA ASN A 242 6.52 -4.76 22.47
C ASN A 242 6.91 -3.43 23.15
N VAL A 243 6.17 -3.05 24.19
CA VAL A 243 6.55 -1.97 25.11
C VAL A 243 7.07 -2.65 26.37
N GLY A 244 8.35 -2.47 26.69
CA GLY A 244 9.00 -3.22 27.78
C GLY A 244 8.95 -4.74 27.59
N ASN A 245 9.06 -5.19 26.34
CA ASN A 245 9.05 -6.59 25.91
C ASN A 245 7.77 -7.34 26.31
N SER A 246 6.63 -6.64 26.36
CA SER A 246 5.32 -7.17 26.73
C SER A 246 4.19 -6.48 25.96
N VAL A 247 2.95 -6.91 26.17
CA VAL A 247 1.75 -6.11 25.83
C VAL A 247 1.45 -5.22 27.03
N THR A 248 1.60 -3.90 26.85
CA THR A 248 1.58 -2.94 27.96
C THR A 248 0.46 -1.94 27.81
N LYS A 249 -0.25 -1.70 28.91
CA LYS A 249 -1.14 -0.56 29.06
C LYS A 249 -0.37 0.62 29.65
N ARG A 250 -0.47 1.80 29.04
CA ARG A 250 0.16 3.03 29.56
C ARG A 250 -0.74 4.26 29.38
N PRO A 251 -0.66 5.25 30.28
CA PRO A 251 -1.32 6.52 30.10
C PRO A 251 -0.46 7.45 29.23
N VAL A 252 -1.11 8.29 28.44
CA VAL A 252 -0.47 9.37 27.69
C VAL A 252 -1.21 10.66 28.00
N ALA A 253 -0.46 11.71 28.34
CA ALA A 253 -1.04 12.98 28.78
C ALA A 253 -1.97 13.58 27.70
N ARG A 254 -3.07 14.19 28.15
CA ARG A 254 -4.04 14.87 27.31
C ARG A 254 -4.28 16.26 27.88
N ALA A 255 -4.25 17.27 27.01
CA ALA A 255 -4.47 18.65 27.45
C ALA A 255 -5.94 18.89 27.79
N ALA A 256 -6.23 19.89 28.62
CA ALA A 256 -7.60 20.29 28.97
C ALA A 256 -8.45 20.69 27.74
N SER A 257 -7.81 21.13 26.65
CA SER A 257 -8.46 21.39 25.35
C SER A 257 -9.01 20.12 24.67
N GLY A 258 -8.55 18.96 25.13
CA GLY A 258 -8.86 17.63 24.64
C GLY A 258 -7.94 17.11 23.55
N PHE A 259 -6.97 17.92 23.11
CA PHE A 259 -5.92 17.53 22.18
C PHE A 259 -4.75 16.86 22.91
N MET A 260 -3.93 16.14 22.16
CA MET A 260 -2.69 15.56 22.69
C MET A 260 -1.58 16.63 22.64
N PRO A 261 -0.90 16.94 23.76
CA PRO A 261 0.25 17.83 23.73
C PRO A 261 1.45 17.13 23.05
N PRO A 262 2.39 17.88 22.46
CA PRO A 262 3.68 17.34 22.08
C PRO A 262 4.31 16.63 23.27
N THR A 263 4.59 15.33 23.11
CA THR A 263 5.04 14.47 24.20
C THR A 263 6.21 13.65 23.70
N SER A 264 7.34 13.72 24.41
CA SER A 264 8.46 12.80 24.21
C SER A 264 8.67 11.99 25.48
N PHE A 265 8.76 10.68 25.33
CA PHE A 265 8.87 9.76 26.45
C PHE A 265 9.71 8.54 26.05
N SER A 266 10.72 8.19 26.87
CA SER A 266 11.62 7.05 26.62
C SER A 266 12.23 6.98 25.21
N GLY A 267 12.61 8.13 24.63
CA GLY A 267 13.21 8.20 23.29
C GLY A 267 12.21 8.10 22.14
N GLU A 268 10.91 8.10 22.43
CA GLU A 268 9.83 8.19 21.45
C GLU A 268 9.23 9.60 21.45
N THR A 269 8.79 10.11 20.31
CA THR A 269 8.10 11.41 20.19
C THR A 269 6.74 11.22 19.53
N LEU A 270 5.68 11.58 20.25
CA LEU A 270 4.31 11.55 19.75
C LEU A 270 4.14 12.60 18.65
N PHE A 271 3.60 12.21 17.49
CA PHE A 271 3.47 13.14 16.35
C PHE A 271 2.15 13.08 15.60
N ALA A 272 1.40 11.97 15.67
CA ALA A 272 0.13 11.84 14.96
C ALA A 272 -0.88 10.97 15.71
N ILE A 273 -2.15 11.09 15.32
CA ILE A 273 -3.26 10.23 15.74
C ILE A 273 -3.89 9.66 14.48
N MET A 274 -3.90 8.34 14.30
CA MET A 274 -4.69 7.68 13.26
C MET A 274 -6.11 7.45 13.77
N GLN A 275 -7.03 8.29 13.29
CA GLN A 275 -8.46 8.14 13.50
C GLN A 275 -8.94 6.82 12.88
N CYS A 276 -9.60 5.99 13.67
CA CYS A 276 -10.36 4.86 13.16
C CYS A 276 -11.66 5.34 12.50
N ARG A 277 -11.87 4.93 11.24
CA ARG A 277 -13.04 5.26 10.43
C ARG A 277 -13.86 4.05 10.03
N ILE A 278 -13.48 2.87 10.49
CA ILE A 278 -14.20 1.63 10.20
C ILE A 278 -15.46 1.58 11.07
N GLY A 279 -16.63 1.44 10.43
CA GLY A 279 -17.91 1.46 11.13
C GLY A 279 -18.49 2.86 11.37
N LEU A 280 -17.79 3.94 10.98
CA LEU A 280 -18.39 5.27 10.93
C LEU A 280 -19.32 5.36 9.71
N SER A 281 -20.61 5.64 9.93
CA SER A 281 -21.54 5.96 8.86
C SER A 281 -21.22 7.36 8.32
N VAL A 282 -20.60 7.43 7.14
CA VAL A 282 -20.39 8.70 6.45
C VAL A 282 -21.73 9.13 5.83
N SER A 283 -22.49 9.97 6.53
CA SER A 283 -23.65 10.64 5.92
C SER A 283 -23.16 11.59 4.83
N LYS A 284 -23.36 11.22 3.56
CA LYS A 284 -23.20 12.11 2.41
C LYS A 284 -24.12 13.33 2.62
N PRO A 285 -23.68 14.58 2.35
CA PRO A 285 -24.58 15.72 2.37
C PRO A 285 -25.72 15.47 1.39
N ALA A 286 -26.96 15.70 1.83
CA ALA A 286 -28.14 15.57 1.00
C ALA A 286 -27.97 16.41 -0.27
N SER A 287 -28.00 15.74 -1.43
CA SER A 287 -28.23 16.43 -2.69
C SER A 287 -29.69 16.86 -2.70
N ASP A 288 -29.96 18.14 -2.50
CA ASP A 288 -31.29 18.71 -2.68
C ASP A 288 -31.76 18.42 -4.11
N GLY A 289 -32.76 17.55 -4.19
CA GLY A 289 -33.48 17.27 -5.41
C GLY A 289 -34.37 18.45 -5.75
N SER A 290 -34.13 19.08 -6.89
CA SER A 290 -35.19 19.69 -7.68
C SER A 290 -35.01 19.27 -9.12
N GLY A 291 -35.90 18.41 -9.60
CA GLY A 291 -36.00 18.05 -11.00
C GLY A 291 -36.83 19.07 -11.75
N VAL A 292 -36.37 19.49 -12.93
CA VAL A 292 -37.21 19.94 -14.04
C VAL A 292 -36.59 19.47 -15.36
N ALA A 293 -37.45 19.12 -16.30
CA ALA A 293 -37.25 18.26 -17.46
C ALA A 293 -36.51 18.86 -18.67
N SER A 294 -35.97 17.92 -19.46
CA SER A 294 -35.79 17.82 -20.93
C SER A 294 -35.51 19.05 -21.82
N ASN A 295 -34.56 18.79 -22.73
CA ASN A 295 -34.45 19.15 -24.16
C ASN A 295 -33.36 20.14 -24.62
N GLN A 296 -32.70 19.71 -25.70
CA GLN A 296 -31.88 20.42 -26.70
C GLN A 296 -30.40 20.68 -26.41
N MET A 297 -29.54 19.96 -27.17
CA MET A 297 -28.34 20.53 -27.80
C MET A 297 -28.78 21.63 -28.80
N PRO A 298 -28.05 22.75 -29.03
CA PRO A 298 -26.73 22.67 -29.69
C PRO A 298 -25.69 23.80 -29.42
N SER A 299 -24.50 23.54 -29.97
CA SER A 299 -23.53 24.48 -30.57
C SER A 299 -22.32 24.95 -29.75
N VAL A 300 -21.18 24.89 -30.44
CA VAL A 300 -19.83 25.23 -30.03
C VAL A 300 -19.58 26.73 -30.23
N GLY A 301 -18.94 27.37 -29.26
CA GLY A 301 -18.34 28.70 -29.35
C GLY A 301 -17.33 28.91 -28.21
N PRO A 302 -16.16 29.53 -28.46
CA PRO A 302 -15.00 29.45 -27.58
C PRO A 302 -15.01 30.54 -26.49
N SER A 303 -14.12 30.38 -25.51
CA SER A 303 -13.80 31.32 -24.43
C SER A 303 -14.73 31.28 -23.22
N GLY A 304 -14.35 30.46 -22.25
CA GLY A 304 -14.80 30.53 -20.87
C GLY A 304 -13.65 30.17 -19.96
N THR A 305 -12.96 31.16 -19.43
CA THR A 305 -11.88 31.06 -18.45
C THR A 305 -12.37 30.27 -17.23
N ILE A 306 -11.84 29.07 -17.02
CA ILE A 306 -12.16 28.26 -15.84
C ILE A 306 -11.35 28.80 -14.66
N ASN A 307 -11.91 29.78 -13.96
CA ASN A 307 -11.50 30.11 -12.59
C ASN A 307 -12.12 29.09 -11.63
N GLY A 308 -11.59 27.87 -11.65
CA GLY A 308 -11.77 26.91 -10.58
C GLY A 308 -10.48 26.81 -9.79
N SER A 309 -10.47 27.27 -8.54
CA SER A 309 -9.38 26.93 -7.63
C SER A 309 -9.27 25.40 -7.57
N PRO A 310 -8.09 24.79 -7.82
CA PRO A 310 -7.96 23.34 -7.83
C PRO A 310 -8.36 22.80 -6.46
N THR A 311 -9.36 21.93 -6.41
CA THR A 311 -9.67 21.15 -5.22
C THR A 311 -8.45 20.31 -4.85
N LEU A 312 -8.15 20.17 -3.56
CA LEU A 312 -7.04 19.35 -3.02
C LEU A 312 -6.97 17.89 -3.57
N LEU A 313 -8.06 17.41 -4.18
CA LEU A 313 -8.22 16.09 -4.80
C LEU A 313 -7.45 15.86 -6.12
N ASP A 314 -6.90 16.92 -6.75
CA ASP A 314 -6.22 16.84 -8.04
C ASP A 314 -4.68 16.97 -7.96
N GLN A 315 -4.13 17.04 -6.74
CA GLN A 315 -2.68 17.17 -6.53
C GLN A 315 -2.01 15.81 -6.55
N ILE A 316 -1.06 15.61 -7.47
CA ILE A 316 -0.28 14.37 -7.58
C ILE A 316 1.21 14.67 -7.57
N ALA A 317 2.03 13.68 -7.19
CA ALA A 317 3.49 13.81 -7.24
C ALA A 317 3.93 14.26 -8.64
N TRP A 318 4.81 15.27 -8.70
CA TRP A 318 5.29 15.91 -9.94
C TRP A 318 4.24 16.66 -10.76
N GLY A 319 3.02 16.85 -10.24
CA GLY A 319 1.94 17.50 -10.97
C GLY A 319 2.18 18.96 -11.36
N ARG A 320 3.11 19.69 -10.71
CA ARG A 320 3.48 21.07 -11.10
C ARG A 320 4.43 21.17 -12.28
N VAL A 321 5.14 20.10 -12.63
CA VAL A 321 6.17 20.13 -13.69
C VAL A 321 5.72 19.48 -15.00
N VAL A 322 4.45 19.09 -15.06
CA VAL A 322 3.82 18.52 -16.26
C VAL A 322 2.66 19.40 -16.71
N THR A 323 2.20 19.23 -17.95
CA THR A 323 1.05 20.00 -18.43
C THR A 323 -0.23 19.57 -17.70
N PRO A 324 -1.22 20.47 -17.54
CA PRO A 324 -2.51 20.12 -16.96
C PRO A 324 -3.20 18.96 -17.67
N GLU A 325 -3.09 18.88 -19.00
CA GLU A 325 -3.69 17.82 -19.82
C GLU A 325 -3.05 16.46 -19.52
N PHE A 326 -1.72 16.41 -19.41
CA PHE A 326 -1.01 15.20 -19.03
C PHE A 326 -1.39 14.74 -17.62
N LYS A 327 -1.38 15.66 -16.65
CA LYS A 327 -1.79 15.37 -15.27
C LYS A 327 -3.19 14.78 -15.19
N GLN A 328 -4.16 15.41 -15.84
CA GLN A 328 -5.55 14.94 -15.85
C GLN A 328 -5.68 13.59 -16.56
N ALA A 329 -4.93 13.35 -17.63
CA ALA A 329 -4.89 12.06 -18.30
C ALA A 329 -4.30 10.95 -17.40
N VAL A 330 -3.26 11.25 -16.62
CA VAL A 330 -2.70 10.32 -15.61
C VAL A 330 -3.75 9.99 -14.54
N ILE A 331 -4.39 11.00 -13.95
CA ILE A 331 -5.43 10.79 -12.92
C ILE A 331 -6.56 9.91 -13.47
N ALA A 332 -7.02 10.18 -14.71
CA ALA A 332 -8.09 9.42 -15.34
C ALA A 332 -7.67 7.97 -15.63
N LEU A 333 -6.45 7.75 -16.14
CA LEU A 333 -5.87 6.42 -16.36
C LEU A 333 -5.75 5.65 -15.05
N SER A 334 -5.21 6.27 -14.00
CA SER A 334 -5.03 5.66 -12.68
C SER A 334 -6.35 5.19 -12.07
N LYS A 335 -7.43 5.93 -12.27
CA LYS A 335 -8.79 5.49 -11.89
C LYS A 335 -9.23 4.23 -12.65
N ARG A 336 -8.94 4.14 -13.95
CA ARG A 336 -9.33 2.97 -14.78
C ARG A 336 -8.54 1.71 -14.44
N VAL A 337 -7.25 1.84 -14.15
CA VAL A 337 -6.39 0.71 -13.79
C VAL A 337 -6.28 0.47 -12.28
N LEU A 338 -7.00 1.26 -11.47
CA LEU A 338 -7.05 1.15 -10.01
C LEU A 338 -5.66 1.23 -9.37
N CYS A 339 -4.89 2.27 -9.72
CA CYS A 339 -3.59 2.57 -9.12
C CYS A 339 -3.53 3.98 -8.53
N ASP A 340 -2.57 4.23 -7.63
CA ASP A 340 -2.28 5.58 -7.14
C ASP A 340 -1.57 6.39 -8.25
N PRO A 341 -2.10 7.57 -8.66
CA PRO A 341 -1.51 8.37 -9.73
C PRO A 341 -0.12 8.92 -9.37
N SER A 342 0.15 9.21 -8.09
CA SER A 342 1.48 9.63 -7.65
C SER A 342 2.50 8.50 -7.75
N HIS A 343 2.09 7.24 -7.55
CA HIS A 343 2.97 6.09 -7.77
C HIS A 343 3.33 5.92 -9.25
N LEU A 344 2.34 6.10 -10.14
CA LEU A 344 2.58 6.06 -11.58
C LEU A 344 3.49 7.22 -12.03
N MET A 345 3.27 8.43 -11.52
CA MET A 345 4.14 9.59 -11.77
C MET A 345 5.56 9.36 -11.27
N ALA A 346 5.73 8.75 -10.10
CA ALA A 346 7.05 8.43 -9.55
C ALA A 346 7.80 7.39 -10.41
N ALA A 347 7.09 6.36 -10.89
CA ALA A 347 7.67 5.39 -11.82
C ALA A 347 8.10 6.07 -13.13
N MET A 348 7.24 6.92 -13.73
CA MET A 348 7.61 7.67 -14.93
C MET A 348 8.78 8.64 -14.70
N ALA A 349 8.83 9.30 -13.54
CA ALA A 349 9.94 10.16 -13.16
C ALA A 349 11.25 9.37 -13.01
N PHE A 350 11.20 8.14 -12.51
CA PHE A 350 12.38 7.27 -12.45
C PHE A 350 12.83 6.87 -13.87
N GLU A 351 11.91 6.33 -14.65
CA GLU A 351 12.15 5.78 -15.98
C GLU A 351 12.63 6.84 -17.00
N THR A 352 12.15 8.08 -16.88
CA THR A 352 12.53 9.17 -17.79
C THR A 352 13.68 10.03 -17.27
N GLY A 353 14.12 9.83 -16.03
CA GLY A 353 15.04 10.75 -15.37
C GLY A 353 14.41 12.13 -15.11
N GLU A 354 13.16 12.14 -14.67
CA GLU A 354 12.34 13.30 -14.26
C GLU A 354 11.87 14.21 -15.40
N THR A 355 12.13 13.86 -16.66
CA THR A 355 11.74 14.69 -17.81
C THR A 355 10.31 14.46 -18.28
N PHE A 356 9.73 13.31 -17.98
CA PHE A 356 8.46 12.85 -18.53
C PHE A 356 8.43 12.89 -20.07
N ALA A 357 9.60 12.82 -20.72
CA ALA A 357 9.71 12.96 -22.16
C ALA A 357 9.34 11.63 -22.86
N PRO A 358 8.40 11.63 -23.83
CA PRO A 358 7.93 10.42 -24.51
C PRO A 358 8.98 9.82 -25.47
N ASP A 359 10.00 10.59 -25.83
CA ASP A 359 11.12 10.20 -26.69
C ASP A 359 12.38 9.82 -25.89
N LYS A 360 12.33 9.86 -24.55
CA LYS A 360 13.48 9.53 -23.71
C LYS A 360 13.93 8.11 -23.99
N ARG A 361 15.14 7.97 -24.52
CA ARG A 361 15.72 6.67 -24.90
C ARG A 361 16.85 6.26 -23.98
N ASN A 362 16.79 5.03 -23.47
CA ASN A 362 17.91 4.41 -22.77
C ASN A 362 19.01 4.07 -23.79
N PRO A 363 20.26 4.56 -23.61
CA PRO A 363 21.33 4.35 -24.58
C PRO A 363 21.85 2.91 -24.63
N SER A 364 21.64 2.12 -23.56
CA SER A 364 22.09 0.73 -23.48
C SER A 364 21.04 -0.24 -24.03
N SER A 365 19.79 -0.15 -23.55
CA SER A 365 18.73 -1.08 -23.93
C SER A 365 17.90 -0.62 -25.13
N GLY A 366 17.96 0.66 -25.47
CA GLY A 366 17.07 1.28 -26.46
C GLY A 366 15.63 1.47 -25.99
N ALA A 367 15.31 1.14 -24.73
CA ALA A 367 13.99 1.33 -24.16
C ALA A 367 13.56 2.81 -24.26
N THR A 368 12.27 3.08 -24.51
CA THR A 368 11.81 4.41 -24.93
C THR A 368 10.53 4.84 -24.21
N GLY A 369 10.47 6.12 -23.83
CA GLY A 369 9.25 6.79 -23.36
C GLY A 369 8.98 6.72 -21.86
N LEU A 370 7.75 7.07 -21.50
CA LEU A 370 7.30 7.36 -20.13
C LEU A 370 7.54 6.22 -19.14
N ILE A 371 7.46 4.96 -19.58
CA ILE A 371 7.74 3.79 -18.76
C ILE A 371 8.89 2.93 -19.34
N GLN A 372 9.70 3.51 -20.24
CA GLN A 372 10.78 2.83 -20.95
C GLN A 372 10.32 1.53 -21.63
N PHE A 373 9.38 1.64 -22.58
CA PHE A 373 8.92 0.51 -23.38
C PHE A 373 10.10 -0.17 -24.08
N MET A 374 10.19 -1.49 -23.96
CA MET A 374 11.11 -2.30 -24.78
C MET A 374 10.51 -2.56 -26.16
N ARG A 375 11.35 -2.81 -27.17
CA ARG A 375 10.94 -2.98 -28.58
C ARG A 375 9.80 -3.98 -28.72
N LEU A 376 9.95 -5.15 -28.11
CA LEU A 376 8.98 -6.23 -28.24
C LEU A 376 7.66 -5.94 -27.50
N THR A 377 7.71 -5.20 -26.38
CA THR A 377 6.52 -4.70 -25.71
C THR A 377 5.76 -3.72 -26.60
N ALA A 378 6.46 -2.79 -27.25
CA ALA A 378 5.84 -1.85 -28.18
C ALA A 378 5.17 -2.58 -29.35
N GLU A 379 5.84 -3.57 -29.94
CA GLU A 379 5.30 -4.42 -31.02
C GLU A 379 4.05 -5.17 -30.56
N GLY A 380 4.07 -5.79 -29.37
CA GLY A 380 2.92 -6.49 -28.79
C GLY A 380 1.72 -5.57 -28.51
N LEU A 381 1.94 -4.27 -28.32
CA LEU A 381 0.89 -3.26 -28.17
C LEU A 381 0.43 -2.67 -29.52
N GLY A 382 0.95 -3.18 -30.64
CA GLY A 382 0.62 -2.73 -31.99
C GLY A 382 1.25 -1.38 -32.36
N THR A 383 2.48 -1.12 -31.90
CA THR A 383 3.24 0.10 -32.22
C THR A 383 4.75 -0.20 -32.35
N SER A 384 5.59 0.81 -32.47
CA SER A 384 7.06 0.69 -32.45
C SER A 384 7.68 1.70 -31.50
N LEU A 385 8.96 1.55 -31.15
CA LEU A 385 9.69 2.53 -30.32
C LEU A 385 9.78 3.89 -31.02
N GLU A 386 9.98 3.87 -32.33
CA GLU A 386 10.06 5.06 -33.17
C GLU A 386 8.71 5.80 -33.19
N ALA A 387 7.60 5.06 -33.32
CA ALA A 387 6.26 5.64 -33.24
C ALA A 387 5.96 6.18 -31.84
N LEU A 388 6.30 5.44 -30.79
CA LEU A 388 6.14 5.88 -29.39
C LEU A 388 6.92 7.16 -29.12
N ALA A 389 8.15 7.29 -29.64
CA ALA A 389 8.98 8.49 -29.46
C ALA A 389 8.39 9.73 -30.14
N GLN A 390 7.58 9.58 -31.19
CA GLN A 390 6.94 10.69 -31.90
C GLN A 390 5.59 11.10 -31.27
N MET A 391 5.12 10.38 -30.25
CA MET A 391 3.85 10.70 -29.58
C MET A 391 4.03 11.86 -28.61
N SER A 392 2.95 12.62 -28.39
CA SER A 392 2.85 13.47 -27.20
C SER A 392 2.80 12.62 -25.92
N GLN A 393 3.09 13.23 -24.78
CA GLN A 393 2.96 12.56 -23.47
C GLN A 393 1.57 11.95 -23.29
N VAL A 394 0.51 12.69 -23.63
CA VAL A 394 -0.89 12.25 -23.52
C VAL A 394 -1.21 11.09 -24.47
N GLN A 395 -0.72 11.12 -25.71
CA GLN A 395 -0.91 10.01 -26.65
C GLN A 395 -0.22 8.73 -26.15
N GLN A 396 0.99 8.86 -25.60
CA GLN A 396 1.75 7.73 -25.10
C GLN A 396 1.10 7.10 -23.85
N LEU A 397 0.37 7.88 -23.03
CA LEU A 397 -0.42 7.34 -21.91
C LEU A 397 -1.47 6.31 -22.35
N GLY A 398 -2.00 6.41 -23.57
CA GLY A 398 -2.89 5.37 -24.10
C GLY A 398 -2.22 4.00 -24.22
N TYR A 399 -0.90 3.98 -24.47
CA TYR A 399 -0.11 2.75 -24.48
C TYR A 399 0.34 2.33 -23.08
N VAL A 400 0.60 3.28 -22.19
CA VAL A 400 0.83 2.98 -20.76
C VAL A 400 -0.39 2.32 -20.15
N GLU A 401 -1.60 2.79 -20.46
CA GLU A 401 -2.84 2.18 -20.00
C GLU A 401 -3.00 0.74 -20.52
N LYS A 402 -2.82 0.52 -21.83
CA LYS A 402 -2.87 -0.83 -22.41
C LYS A 402 -1.84 -1.78 -21.77
N TYR A 403 -0.66 -1.27 -21.45
CA TYR A 403 0.38 -2.02 -20.77
C TYR A 403 0.00 -2.39 -19.33
N LEU A 404 -0.59 -1.45 -18.58
CA LEU A 404 -0.94 -1.66 -17.16
C LEU A 404 -2.27 -2.40 -16.95
N ALA A 405 -3.15 -2.40 -17.95
CA ALA A 405 -4.49 -3.00 -17.88
C ALA A 405 -4.51 -4.46 -17.35
N PRO A 406 -3.58 -5.36 -17.74
CA PRO A 406 -3.56 -6.74 -17.22
C PRO A 406 -3.26 -6.83 -15.72
N TYR A 407 -2.73 -5.77 -15.10
CA TYR A 407 -2.39 -5.71 -13.69
C TYR A 407 -3.36 -4.86 -12.86
N ALA A 408 -4.46 -4.38 -13.47
CA ALA A 408 -5.39 -3.48 -12.83
C ALA A 408 -5.86 -4.00 -11.46
N GLY A 409 -5.82 -3.14 -10.44
CA GLY A 409 -6.20 -3.47 -9.07
C GLY A 409 -5.20 -4.30 -8.28
N ARG A 410 -4.04 -4.66 -8.84
CA ARG A 410 -2.98 -5.41 -8.15
C ARG A 410 -1.88 -4.52 -7.56
N PHE A 411 -2.05 -3.20 -7.61
CA PHE A 411 -1.06 -2.20 -7.20
C PHE A 411 -1.23 -1.78 -5.74
N ASN A 412 -0.90 -2.65 -4.78
CA ASN A 412 -1.10 -2.33 -3.36
C ASN A 412 0.01 -1.43 -2.79
N SER A 413 1.11 -1.21 -3.51
CA SER A 413 2.21 -0.34 -3.10
C SER A 413 2.88 0.36 -4.28
N LEU A 414 3.78 1.30 -4.00
CA LEU A 414 4.69 1.84 -5.02
C LEU A 414 5.54 0.72 -5.63
N SER A 415 6.04 -0.20 -4.79
CA SER A 415 6.80 -1.36 -5.25
C SER A 415 5.97 -2.22 -6.21
N ASP A 416 4.68 -2.46 -5.94
CA ASP A 416 3.81 -3.20 -6.88
C ASP A 416 3.62 -2.46 -8.21
N MET A 417 3.41 -1.15 -8.17
CA MET A 417 3.39 -0.32 -9.39
C MET A 417 4.70 -0.48 -10.16
N TYR A 418 5.83 -0.35 -9.49
CA TYR A 418 7.12 -0.45 -10.16
C TYR A 418 7.43 -1.86 -10.67
N MET A 419 7.05 -2.90 -9.92
CA MET A 419 7.18 -4.28 -10.35
C MET A 419 6.37 -4.56 -11.62
N SER A 420 5.25 -3.87 -11.84
CA SER A 420 4.53 -4.01 -13.11
C SER A 420 5.31 -3.56 -14.34
N ILE A 421 6.35 -2.72 -14.15
CA ILE A 421 7.24 -2.24 -15.20
C ILE A 421 8.52 -3.08 -15.24
N LEU A 422 9.15 -3.32 -14.08
CA LEU A 422 10.43 -3.99 -13.98
C LEU A 422 10.33 -5.53 -14.01
N TYR A 423 9.45 -6.09 -13.18
CA TYR A 423 9.37 -7.54 -12.95
C TYR A 423 7.95 -7.98 -12.48
N PRO A 424 6.98 -8.13 -13.40
CA PRO A 424 5.56 -8.28 -13.04
C PRO A 424 5.21 -9.48 -12.15
N ALA A 425 6.00 -10.56 -12.21
CA ALA A 425 5.83 -11.73 -11.34
C ALA A 425 6.02 -11.42 -9.84
N ALA A 426 6.65 -10.28 -9.50
CA ALA A 426 6.86 -9.85 -8.12
C ALA A 426 5.74 -8.93 -7.57
N ILE A 427 4.70 -8.63 -8.36
CA ILE A 427 3.52 -7.91 -7.86
C ILE A 427 2.86 -8.74 -6.74
N GLY A 428 2.62 -8.11 -5.60
CA GLY A 428 2.04 -8.73 -4.40
C GLY A 428 3.03 -9.60 -3.59
N LYS A 429 4.27 -9.79 -4.04
CA LYS A 429 5.31 -10.47 -3.25
C LYS A 429 5.85 -9.56 -2.12
N PRO A 430 6.42 -10.12 -1.04
CA PRO A 430 7.07 -9.33 0.01
C PRO A 430 8.24 -8.50 -0.53
N GLU A 431 8.58 -7.39 0.14
CA GLU A 431 9.71 -6.51 -0.27
C GLU A 431 11.06 -7.25 -0.27
N ALA A 432 11.24 -8.24 0.63
CA ALA A 432 12.44 -9.07 0.69
C ALA A 432 12.54 -10.11 -0.45
N ASN A 433 11.55 -10.21 -1.34
CA ASN A 433 11.59 -11.15 -2.45
C ASN A 433 12.75 -10.81 -3.39
N VAL A 434 13.69 -11.73 -3.55
CA VAL A 434 14.82 -11.60 -4.49
C VAL A 434 14.30 -11.63 -5.93
N LEU A 435 14.68 -10.62 -6.72
CA LEU A 435 14.37 -10.49 -8.14
C LEU A 435 15.54 -10.98 -9.00
N PHE A 436 16.75 -10.53 -8.66
CA PHE A 436 17.96 -10.80 -9.43
C PHE A 436 19.10 -11.20 -8.49
N SER A 437 20.01 -12.06 -8.95
CA SER A 437 21.17 -12.51 -8.19
C SER A 437 22.44 -12.44 -9.02
N ALA A 438 23.55 -12.13 -8.38
CA ALA A 438 24.86 -12.02 -8.98
C ALA A 438 25.22 -13.26 -9.81
N GLY A 439 25.93 -13.04 -10.93
CA GLY A 439 26.23 -14.09 -11.91
C GLY A 439 25.13 -14.31 -12.95
N THR A 440 23.95 -13.72 -12.80
CA THR A 440 22.90 -13.74 -13.85
C THR A 440 22.99 -12.51 -14.76
N LYS A 441 22.54 -12.65 -16.01
CA LYS A 441 22.40 -11.52 -16.94
C LYS A 441 21.41 -10.47 -16.43
N ALA A 442 20.32 -10.91 -15.79
CA ALA A 442 19.31 -10.01 -15.24
C ALA A 442 19.90 -9.13 -14.13
N TYR A 443 20.75 -9.70 -13.27
CA TYR A 443 21.49 -8.92 -12.27
C TYR A 443 22.49 -7.97 -12.92
N SER A 444 23.30 -8.40 -13.90
CA SER A 444 24.29 -7.49 -14.51
C SER A 444 23.66 -6.29 -15.23
N GLN A 445 22.44 -6.43 -15.75
CA GLN A 445 21.69 -5.33 -16.35
C GLN A 445 21.00 -4.43 -15.33
N ASN A 446 20.76 -4.93 -14.11
CA ASN A 446 20.02 -4.22 -13.06
C ASN A 446 20.86 -4.03 -11.78
N SER A 447 22.17 -4.22 -11.85
CA SER A 447 23.04 -4.21 -10.66
C SER A 447 23.08 -2.85 -9.98
N GLY A 448 22.73 -1.79 -10.71
CA GLY A 448 22.53 -0.47 -10.12
C GLY A 448 21.34 -0.39 -9.16
N LEU A 449 20.49 -1.42 -9.06
CA LEU A 449 19.38 -1.50 -8.10
C LEU A 449 19.78 -2.24 -6.82
N ASP A 450 20.93 -2.91 -6.78
CA ASP A 450 21.48 -3.50 -5.55
C ASP A 450 22.06 -2.37 -4.68
N VAL A 451 21.32 -1.99 -3.64
CA VAL A 451 21.64 -0.80 -2.83
C VAL A 451 22.73 -1.12 -1.80
N ASN A 452 22.72 -2.34 -1.25
CA ASN A 452 23.65 -2.75 -0.20
C ASN A 452 24.90 -3.48 -0.76
N SER A 453 24.91 -3.77 -2.07
CA SER A 453 25.96 -4.49 -2.79
C SER A 453 26.23 -5.90 -2.27
N ASP A 454 25.19 -6.59 -1.78
CA ASP A 454 25.28 -7.97 -1.29
C ASP A 454 25.19 -9.04 -2.38
N GLY A 455 25.00 -8.62 -3.64
CA GLY A 455 24.90 -9.52 -4.78
C GLY A 455 23.48 -10.00 -5.06
N VAL A 456 22.46 -9.47 -4.39
CA VAL A 456 21.06 -9.67 -4.76
C VAL A 456 20.33 -8.34 -4.92
N VAL A 457 19.31 -8.34 -5.78
CA VAL A 457 18.36 -7.22 -5.88
C VAL A 457 17.02 -7.72 -5.37
N THR A 458 16.57 -7.21 -4.24
CA THR A 458 15.23 -7.47 -3.71
C THR A 458 14.19 -6.52 -4.32
N LYS A 459 12.90 -6.86 -4.16
CA LYS A 459 11.79 -6.00 -4.56
C LYS A 459 11.86 -4.62 -3.91
N GLY A 460 12.18 -4.57 -2.61
CA GLY A 460 12.31 -3.32 -1.87
C GLY A 460 13.46 -2.45 -2.39
N GLU A 461 14.61 -3.06 -2.68
CA GLU A 461 15.76 -2.34 -3.23
C GLU A 461 15.49 -1.80 -4.62
N ALA A 462 14.88 -2.61 -5.49
CA ALA A 462 14.46 -2.17 -6.82
C ALA A 462 13.51 -0.97 -6.75
N ALA A 463 12.56 -0.97 -5.81
CA ALA A 463 11.61 0.13 -5.63
C ALA A 463 12.21 1.36 -4.91
N SER A 464 13.33 1.23 -4.20
CA SER A 464 13.89 2.30 -3.36
C SER A 464 14.19 3.60 -4.14
N LYS A 465 14.69 3.49 -5.37
CA LYS A 465 14.97 4.65 -6.21
C LYS A 465 13.71 5.31 -6.75
N VAL A 466 12.65 4.52 -6.96
CA VAL A 466 11.34 5.04 -7.33
C VAL A 466 10.67 5.71 -6.13
N GLN A 467 10.85 5.17 -4.93
CA GLN A 467 10.41 5.80 -3.69
C GLN A 467 11.03 7.19 -3.54
N ALA A 468 12.34 7.33 -3.78
CA ALA A 468 12.99 8.64 -3.78
C ALA A 468 12.38 9.62 -4.81
N LYS A 469 11.87 9.14 -5.95
CA LYS A 469 11.14 9.98 -6.92
C LYS A 469 9.76 10.36 -6.41
N LEU A 470 9.05 9.45 -5.76
CA LEU A 470 7.76 9.74 -5.13
C LEU A 470 7.91 10.85 -4.09
N ASP A 471 8.87 10.72 -3.19
CA ASP A 471 9.08 11.68 -2.11
C ASP A 471 9.45 13.06 -2.64
N LYS A 472 10.37 13.11 -3.60
CA LYS A 472 10.73 14.35 -4.29
C LYS A 472 9.51 14.97 -4.96
N GLY A 473 8.73 14.17 -5.69
CA GLY A 473 7.52 14.63 -6.40
C GLY A 473 6.43 15.15 -5.48
N LEU A 474 6.38 14.71 -4.22
CA LEU A 474 5.42 15.16 -3.21
C LEU A 474 5.85 16.44 -2.48
N THR A 475 7.07 16.94 -2.70
CA THR A 475 7.52 18.20 -2.10
C THR A 475 6.67 19.38 -2.59
N ALA A 476 6.53 20.42 -1.77
CA ALA A 476 5.68 21.58 -2.06
C ALA A 476 5.96 22.28 -3.40
N GLY A 477 7.18 22.17 -3.94
CA GLY A 477 7.55 22.72 -5.25
C GLY A 477 7.11 21.88 -6.45
N LEU A 478 6.81 20.60 -6.25
CA LEU A 478 6.55 19.62 -7.32
C LEU A 478 5.14 19.02 -7.25
N LEU A 479 4.54 18.95 -6.06
CA LEU A 479 3.16 18.51 -5.84
C LEU A 479 2.17 19.52 -6.39
N GLY A 480 1.30 19.12 -7.32
CA GLY A 480 0.33 20.06 -7.90
C GLY A 480 -0.74 19.44 -8.75
#